data_AF-A0AAD8UZH4-F1
#
_entry.id   AF-A0AAD8UZH4-F1
#
_cell.length_a   1.000
_cell.length_b   1.000
_cell.length_c   1.000
_cell.angle_alpha   90.00
_cell.angle_beta   90.00
_cell.angle_gamma   90.00
#
_symmetry.space_group_name_H-M   'P 1'
#
loop_
_entity.id
_entity.type
_entity.pdbx_description
1 polymer ?
#
loop_
_entity_poly.entity_id
_entity_poly.type
_entity_poly.pdbx_seq_one_letter_code
_entity_poly.pdbx_strand_id
1 'polypeptide(L)'
;MSGYDRDVVVDCLKRHYELLVRMGYMEPEAVELPPAGGWTDAELRVDALRAMGRSEAVIDLLRHIPYVHENEDADPVEIYTETFPLRYLRSGQWFGGNPGEDLATTPLLDLGFAPFDGPVPADMVSLTHADEGTWWLVDTKEGCIYPYGTEFDKSADEVPHDQQWRAVDPVPIQAYFDNIYAQIGNLEVVPAPRSGKWEARVVEEYTEEGQVSCPSPSSRDHVKPVGIF
;
A
#
# COMPACT_ATOMS: atom_id res chain seq x y z
N MET A 1 10.13 -20.31 -14.83
CA MET A 1 9.15 -19.22 -14.61
C MET A 1 8.62 -18.82 -15.98
N SER A 2 7.31 -18.75 -16.15
CA SER A 2 6.73 -18.02 -17.30
C SER A 2 7.18 -16.57 -17.18
N GLY A 3 7.58 -15.95 -18.30
CA GLY A 3 8.04 -14.55 -18.28
C GLY A 3 6.95 -13.59 -17.81
N TYR A 4 7.33 -12.32 -17.63
CA TYR A 4 6.41 -11.26 -17.26
C TYR A 4 5.19 -11.20 -18.21
N ASP A 5 4.01 -11.10 -17.60
CA ASP A 5 2.74 -10.84 -18.25
C ASP A 5 2.06 -9.68 -17.52
N ARG A 6 1.88 -8.57 -18.25
CA ARG A 6 1.24 -7.38 -17.72
C ARG A 6 -0.19 -7.65 -17.27
N ASP A 7 -0.93 -8.46 -18.03
CA ASP A 7 -2.35 -8.65 -17.80
C ASP A 7 -2.59 -9.41 -16.48
N VAL A 8 -1.63 -10.24 -16.03
CA VAL A 8 -1.65 -10.85 -14.69
C VAL A 8 -1.67 -9.79 -13.59
N VAL A 9 -0.83 -8.75 -13.68
CA VAL A 9 -0.79 -7.67 -12.68
C VAL A 9 -2.09 -6.87 -12.71
N VAL A 10 -2.55 -6.52 -13.91
CA VAL A 10 -3.78 -5.76 -14.14
C VAL A 10 -4.98 -6.49 -13.55
N ASP A 11 -5.11 -7.79 -13.82
CA ASP A 11 -6.22 -8.60 -13.33
C ASP A 11 -6.15 -8.80 -11.82
N CYS A 12 -4.95 -8.99 -11.24
CA CYS A 12 -4.78 -9.08 -9.79
C CYS A 12 -5.24 -7.80 -9.08
N LEU A 13 -4.81 -6.62 -9.55
CA LEU A 13 -5.21 -5.33 -8.99
C LEU A 13 -6.71 -5.06 -9.15
N LYS A 14 -7.26 -5.32 -10.35
CA LYS A 14 -8.71 -5.16 -10.61
C LYS A 14 -9.53 -6.03 -9.68
N ARG A 15 -9.19 -7.32 -9.61
CA ARG A 15 -9.83 -8.25 -8.68
C ARG A 15 -9.76 -7.67 -7.27
N HIS A 16 -8.58 -7.22 -6.83
CA HIS A 16 -8.32 -6.79 -5.46
C HIS A 16 -9.18 -5.59 -5.07
N TYR A 17 -9.20 -4.56 -5.91
CA TYR A 17 -10.03 -3.39 -5.68
C TYR A 17 -11.53 -3.72 -5.76
N GLU A 18 -11.96 -4.60 -6.68
CA GLU A 18 -13.34 -5.09 -6.71
C GLU A 18 -13.73 -5.82 -5.42
N LEU A 19 -12.82 -6.59 -4.82
CA LEU A 19 -13.07 -7.26 -3.54
C LEU A 19 -13.31 -6.21 -2.44
N LEU A 20 -12.44 -5.21 -2.33
CA LEU A 20 -12.58 -4.16 -1.32
C LEU A 20 -13.88 -3.37 -1.48
N VAL A 21 -14.28 -3.07 -2.72
CA VAL A 21 -15.60 -2.46 -3.02
C VAL A 21 -16.76 -3.37 -2.62
N ARG A 22 -16.69 -4.67 -2.96
CA ARG A 22 -17.74 -5.65 -2.60
C ARG A 22 -17.88 -5.84 -1.09
N MET A 23 -16.78 -5.69 -0.34
CA MET A 23 -16.76 -5.73 1.12
C MET A 23 -17.30 -4.44 1.77
N GLY A 24 -17.66 -3.42 0.98
CA GLY A 24 -18.12 -2.13 1.48
C GLY A 24 -17.00 -1.30 2.11
N TYR A 25 -15.73 -1.63 1.84
CA TYR A 25 -14.58 -0.89 2.35
C TYR A 25 -14.34 0.40 1.55
N MET A 26 -14.57 0.36 0.24
CA MET A 26 -14.51 1.49 -0.67
C MET A 26 -15.80 1.63 -1.47
N GLU A 27 -16.13 2.87 -1.85
CA GLU A 27 -17.15 3.12 -2.87
C GLU A 27 -16.64 2.72 -4.26
N PRO A 28 -17.50 2.24 -5.18
CA PRO A 28 -17.10 1.91 -6.54
C PRO A 28 -16.38 3.06 -7.27
N GLU A 29 -16.81 4.30 -7.02
CA GLU A 29 -16.26 5.51 -7.62
C GLU A 29 -14.83 5.81 -7.13
N ALA A 30 -14.35 5.16 -6.07
CA ALA A 30 -12.97 5.28 -5.63
C ALA A 30 -11.98 4.61 -6.59
N VAL A 31 -12.45 3.71 -7.46
CA VAL A 31 -11.59 2.94 -8.39
C VAL A 31 -11.77 3.44 -9.82
N GLU A 32 -10.68 3.95 -10.40
CA GLU A 32 -10.61 4.45 -11.76
C GLU A 32 -10.02 3.36 -12.68
N LEU A 33 -10.85 2.85 -13.60
CA LEU A 33 -10.42 1.84 -14.57
C LEU A 33 -9.76 2.49 -15.79
N PRO A 34 -8.69 1.88 -16.33
CA PRO A 34 -8.05 2.39 -17.54
C PRO A 34 -9.00 2.27 -18.75
N PRO A 35 -8.92 3.20 -19.72
CA PRO A 35 -9.54 3.03 -21.03
C PRO A 35 -9.06 1.75 -21.73
N ALA A 36 -9.78 1.31 -22.77
CA ALA A 36 -9.44 0.06 -23.49
C ALA A 36 -8.02 0.05 -24.10
N GLY A 37 -7.45 1.21 -24.42
CA GLY A 37 -6.07 1.37 -24.89
C GLY A 37 -5.08 1.81 -23.80
N GLY A 38 -5.51 1.81 -22.54
CA GLY A 38 -4.78 2.34 -21.40
C GLY A 38 -4.81 3.87 -21.31
N TRP A 39 -4.19 4.39 -20.24
CA TRP A 39 -4.01 5.81 -19.99
C TRP A 39 -3.14 6.47 -21.06
N THR A 40 -3.56 7.63 -21.56
CA THR A 40 -2.78 8.38 -22.55
C THR A 40 -1.57 9.07 -21.90
N ASP A 41 -0.57 9.49 -22.68
CA ASP A 41 0.58 10.28 -22.17
C ASP A 41 0.15 11.64 -21.58
N ALA A 42 -1.06 12.11 -21.92
CA ALA A 42 -1.68 13.29 -21.34
C ALA A 42 -2.24 13.02 -19.93
N GLU A 43 -2.64 11.78 -19.64
CA GLU A 43 -3.19 11.34 -18.36
C GLU A 43 -2.13 10.72 -17.45
N LEU A 44 -1.16 9.99 -18.00
CA LEU A 44 -0.06 9.35 -17.29
C LEU A 44 1.19 10.23 -17.30
N ARG A 45 1.94 10.29 -16.20
CA ARG A 45 3.22 11.03 -16.10
C ARG A 45 4.40 10.29 -16.77
N VAL A 46 4.24 9.93 -18.06
CA VAL A 46 5.26 9.21 -18.85
C VAL A 46 6.61 9.96 -18.90
N ASP A 47 6.55 11.29 -18.99
CA ASP A 47 7.70 12.20 -18.90
C ASP A 47 8.47 12.03 -17.59
N ALA A 48 7.76 12.00 -16.46
CA ALA A 48 8.36 11.79 -15.14
C ALA A 48 8.94 10.38 -15.00
N LEU A 49 8.21 9.37 -15.44
CA LEU A 49 8.65 7.96 -15.39
C LEU A 49 9.96 7.76 -16.17
N ARG A 50 10.07 8.34 -17.38
CA ARG A 50 11.29 8.30 -18.17
C ARG A 50 12.43 9.10 -17.54
N ALA A 51 12.14 10.26 -16.94
CA ALA A 51 13.13 11.03 -16.20
C ALA A 51 13.71 10.23 -15.03
N MET A 52 12.86 9.52 -14.28
CA MET A 52 13.23 8.58 -13.21
C MET A 52 13.86 7.26 -13.71
N GLY A 53 14.15 7.16 -15.02
CA GLY A 53 14.80 6.01 -15.63
C GLY A 53 13.97 4.72 -15.64
N ARG A 54 12.64 4.79 -15.54
CA ARG A 54 11.76 3.61 -15.66
C ARG A 54 11.72 3.11 -17.12
N SER A 55 11.65 1.80 -17.29
CA SER A 55 11.61 1.17 -18.62
C SER A 55 10.24 1.29 -19.29
N GLU A 56 10.19 1.06 -20.61
CA GLU A 56 8.91 1.07 -21.34
C GLU A 56 7.97 -0.06 -20.90
N ALA A 57 8.49 -1.17 -20.35
CA ALA A 57 7.67 -2.24 -19.78
C ALA A 57 6.95 -1.78 -18.50
N VAL A 58 7.63 -1.04 -17.63
CA VAL A 58 7.02 -0.38 -16.46
C VAL A 58 5.98 0.65 -16.89
N ILE A 59 6.30 1.48 -17.89
CA ILE A 59 5.36 2.49 -18.39
C ILE A 59 4.12 1.83 -19.00
N ASP A 60 4.30 0.72 -19.73
CA ASP A 60 3.18 -0.06 -20.28
C ASP A 60 2.34 -0.70 -19.17
N LEU A 61 2.94 -1.21 -18.10
CA LEU A 61 2.19 -1.67 -16.92
C LEU A 61 1.33 -0.55 -16.33
N LEU A 62 1.95 0.57 -15.96
CA LEU A 62 1.27 1.70 -15.32
C LEU A 62 0.17 2.29 -16.21
N ARG A 63 0.33 2.21 -17.54
CA ARG A 63 -0.70 2.59 -18.50
C ARG A 63 -1.97 1.74 -18.42
N HIS A 64 -1.90 0.51 -17.91
CA HIS A 64 -3.00 -0.45 -17.96
C HIS A 64 -3.52 -0.90 -16.59
N ILE A 65 -2.96 -0.42 -15.48
CA ILE A 65 -3.51 -0.73 -14.15
C ILE A 65 -4.69 0.19 -13.79
N PRO A 66 -5.63 -0.30 -12.96
CA PRO A 66 -6.57 0.58 -12.28
C PRO A 66 -5.86 1.44 -11.22
N TYR A 67 -6.37 2.64 -11.00
CA TYR A 67 -5.91 3.53 -9.92
C TYR A 67 -7.01 3.76 -8.90
N VAL A 68 -6.62 3.98 -7.64
CA VAL A 68 -7.54 4.43 -6.60
C VAL A 68 -7.45 5.95 -6.51
N HIS A 69 -8.58 6.63 -6.32
CA HIS A 69 -8.61 8.06 -6.06
C HIS A 69 -8.02 8.36 -4.69
N GLU A 70 -7.15 9.37 -4.63
CA GLU A 70 -6.72 9.94 -3.37
C GLU A 70 -7.92 10.62 -2.72
N ASN A 71 -8.04 10.47 -1.40
CA ASN A 71 -9.11 11.11 -0.65
C ASN A 71 -8.60 12.46 -0.15
N GLU A 72 -9.03 13.56 -0.77
CA GLU A 72 -8.54 14.91 -0.40
C GLU A 72 -9.09 15.38 0.95
N ASP A 73 -10.26 14.86 1.34
CA ASP A 73 -11.03 15.34 2.50
C ASP A 73 -11.06 14.32 3.66
N ALA A 74 -10.38 13.17 3.55
CA ALA A 74 -10.33 12.14 4.59
C ALA A 74 -9.01 11.37 4.59
N ASP A 75 -8.90 10.39 5.50
CA ASP A 75 -7.68 9.59 5.65
C ASP A 75 -7.30 8.88 4.32
N PRO A 76 -6.00 8.66 4.03
CA PRO A 76 -5.56 7.98 2.81
C PRO A 76 -6.14 6.57 2.72
N VAL A 77 -6.56 6.15 1.52
CA VAL A 77 -7.21 4.84 1.34
C VAL A 77 -6.18 3.72 1.40
N GLU A 78 -6.23 2.91 2.45
CA GLU A 78 -5.42 1.69 2.55
C GLU A 78 -6.02 0.61 1.66
N ILE A 79 -5.20 0.00 0.82
CA ILE A 79 -5.63 -1.14 -0.01
C ILE A 79 -5.23 -2.47 0.61
N TYR A 80 -4.39 -2.44 1.63
CA TYR A 80 -4.00 -3.56 2.49
C TYR A 80 -3.45 -2.97 3.81
N THR A 81 -3.18 -3.79 4.82
CA THR A 81 -2.73 -3.32 6.16
C THR A 81 -1.60 -2.29 6.03
N GLU A 82 -1.87 -1.04 6.40
CA GLU A 82 -0.92 0.10 6.38
C GLU A 82 -0.24 0.30 5.02
N THR A 83 -0.93 -0.10 3.95
CA THR A 83 -0.41 -0.15 2.58
C THR A 83 -1.29 0.69 1.68
N PHE A 84 -0.69 1.69 1.04
CA PHE A 84 -1.41 2.74 0.32
C PHE A 84 -1.06 2.72 -1.18
N PRO A 85 -2.03 2.90 -2.09
CA PRO A 85 -1.81 2.80 -3.52
C PRO A 85 -1.03 4.01 -4.06
N LEU A 86 -0.03 3.77 -4.92
CA LEU A 86 0.63 4.83 -5.66
C LEU A 86 -0.14 5.17 -6.93
N ARG A 87 -0.39 6.48 -7.15
CA ARG A 87 -1.10 6.99 -8.32
C ARG A 87 -0.14 7.72 -9.27
N TYR A 88 0.04 7.15 -10.46
CA TYR A 88 0.97 7.68 -11.48
C TYR A 88 0.34 8.63 -12.52
N LEU A 89 -0.95 8.88 -12.37
CA LEU A 89 -1.68 9.82 -13.23
C LEU A 89 -1.27 11.27 -12.92
N ARG A 90 -1.39 12.16 -13.91
CA ARG A 90 -1.09 13.59 -13.77
C ARG A 90 -1.98 14.27 -12.73
N SER A 91 -3.16 13.73 -12.50
CA SER A 91 -4.10 14.17 -11.47
C SER A 91 -3.78 13.63 -10.08
N GLY A 92 -2.77 12.76 -9.92
CA GLY A 92 -2.33 12.26 -8.62
C GLY A 92 -1.47 13.28 -7.87
N GLN A 93 -1.69 13.37 -6.57
CA GLN A 93 -1.00 14.27 -5.63
C GLN A 93 0.49 13.94 -5.53
N TRP A 94 0.87 12.66 -5.67
CA TRP A 94 2.28 12.23 -5.63
C TRP A 94 3.15 12.89 -6.71
N PHE A 95 2.54 13.38 -7.78
CA PHE A 95 3.22 14.04 -8.89
C PHE A 95 3.04 15.57 -8.90
N GLY A 96 2.42 16.13 -7.85
CA GLY A 96 1.86 17.49 -7.82
C GLY A 96 2.53 18.52 -6.90
N GLY A 97 3.58 18.17 -6.16
CA GLY A 97 4.09 19.04 -5.08
C GLY A 97 5.00 20.20 -5.49
N ASN A 98 6.02 19.95 -6.33
CA ASN A 98 7.08 20.94 -6.57
C ASN A 98 7.43 21.10 -8.06
N PRO A 99 6.99 22.18 -8.72
CA PRO A 99 7.53 22.53 -10.03
C PRO A 99 9.03 22.85 -9.89
N GLY A 100 9.89 21.95 -10.37
CA GLY A 100 11.35 22.11 -10.38
C GLY A 100 12.16 20.98 -9.74
N GLU A 101 11.52 19.93 -9.25
CA GLU A 101 12.24 18.75 -8.75
C GLU A 101 12.95 18.01 -9.90
N ASP A 102 14.24 17.74 -9.73
CA ASP A 102 15.05 17.03 -10.71
C ASP A 102 14.84 15.53 -10.60
N LEU A 103 13.75 15.05 -11.20
CA LEU A 103 13.35 13.64 -11.23
C LEU A 103 14.43 12.70 -11.81
N ALA A 104 15.42 13.22 -12.52
CA ALA A 104 16.48 12.40 -13.11
C ALA A 104 17.62 12.09 -12.13
N THR A 105 17.79 12.89 -11.08
CA THR A 105 18.89 12.74 -10.12
C THR A 105 18.45 12.52 -8.69
N THR A 106 17.21 12.91 -8.33
CA THR A 106 16.65 12.64 -7.01
C THR A 106 16.44 11.12 -6.80
N PRO A 107 16.94 10.53 -5.69
CA PRO A 107 16.67 9.14 -5.34
C PRO A 107 15.18 8.82 -5.27
N LEU A 108 14.77 7.62 -5.68
CA LEU A 108 13.35 7.24 -5.67
C LEU A 108 12.75 7.18 -4.26
N LEU A 109 13.56 6.91 -3.23
CA LEU A 109 13.11 6.98 -1.83
C LEU A 109 12.66 8.40 -1.47
N ASP A 110 13.48 9.40 -1.82
CA ASP A 110 13.18 10.81 -1.54
C ASP A 110 11.94 11.29 -2.31
N LEU A 111 11.71 10.71 -3.50
CA LEU A 111 10.49 10.92 -4.30
C LEU A 111 9.30 10.07 -3.83
N GLY A 112 9.47 9.18 -2.84
CA GLY A 112 8.42 8.30 -2.34
C GLY A 112 8.00 7.15 -3.28
N PHE A 113 8.84 6.77 -4.24
CA PHE A 113 8.58 5.68 -5.20
C PHE A 113 9.38 4.40 -4.92
N ALA A 114 10.16 4.34 -3.85
CA ALA A 114 10.93 3.17 -3.46
C ALA A 114 11.06 3.07 -1.93
N PRO A 115 11.17 1.84 -1.37
CA PRO A 115 11.31 1.64 0.07
C PRO A 115 12.76 1.73 0.60
N PHE A 116 13.74 1.99 -0.26
CA PHE A 116 15.16 2.01 0.11
C PHE A 116 15.94 3.01 -0.73
N ASP A 117 17.11 3.41 -0.23
CA ASP A 117 17.97 4.48 -0.76
C ASP A 117 18.88 4.05 -1.93
N GLY A 118 19.07 2.76 -2.13
CA GLY A 118 19.85 2.20 -3.23
C GLY A 118 19.17 2.29 -4.61
N PRO A 119 19.91 1.97 -5.68
CA PRO A 119 19.39 2.03 -7.03
C PRO A 119 18.26 1.02 -7.23
N VAL A 120 17.14 1.48 -7.78
CA VAL A 120 16.05 0.59 -8.22
C VAL A 120 16.19 0.33 -9.72
N PRO A 121 16.30 -0.93 -10.17
CA PRO A 121 16.36 -1.29 -11.58
C PRO A 121 15.23 -0.64 -12.40
N ALA A 122 15.51 -0.30 -13.66
CA ALA A 122 14.57 0.37 -14.56
C ALA A 122 13.27 -0.42 -14.79
N ASP A 123 13.37 -1.75 -14.75
CA ASP A 123 12.26 -2.68 -14.95
C ASP A 123 11.42 -2.93 -13.68
N MET A 124 11.77 -2.27 -12.57
CA MET A 124 11.05 -2.39 -11.30
C MET A 124 10.25 -1.13 -10.97
N VAL A 125 9.09 -1.32 -10.36
CA VAL A 125 8.18 -0.23 -9.97
C VAL A 125 7.39 -0.58 -8.70
N SER A 126 7.26 0.38 -7.80
CA SER A 126 6.40 0.25 -6.63
C SER A 126 4.95 0.54 -7.02
N LEU A 127 4.02 -0.32 -6.64
CA LEU A 127 2.58 -0.07 -6.83
C LEU A 127 1.92 0.52 -5.59
N THR A 128 2.61 0.45 -4.45
CA THR A 128 2.17 0.98 -3.16
C THR A 128 3.31 1.72 -2.48
N HIS A 129 2.95 2.57 -1.53
CA HIS A 129 3.85 3.08 -0.51
C HIS A 129 3.36 2.62 0.86
N ALA A 130 4.26 2.56 1.83
CA ALA A 130 3.95 2.17 3.20
C ALA A 130 4.99 2.71 4.17
N ASP A 131 4.54 3.07 5.37
CA ASP A 131 5.43 3.35 6.50
C ASP A 131 5.69 2.07 7.30
N GLU A 132 4.62 1.41 7.73
CA GLU A 132 4.67 0.15 8.51
C GLU A 132 4.06 -1.06 7.77
N GLY A 133 3.38 -0.83 6.63
CA GLY A 133 2.81 -1.86 5.76
C GLY A 133 3.79 -2.45 4.73
N THR A 134 3.28 -2.80 3.55
CA THR A 134 4.05 -3.50 2.51
C THR A 134 4.13 -2.72 1.21
N TRP A 135 5.35 -2.49 0.73
CA TRP A 135 5.62 -2.01 -0.62
C TRP A 135 5.47 -3.15 -1.62
N TRP A 136 4.63 -2.96 -2.62
CA TRP A 136 4.39 -3.88 -3.72
C TRP A 136 5.34 -3.56 -4.86
N LEU A 137 6.59 -4.01 -4.74
CA LEU A 137 7.63 -3.73 -5.72
C LEU A 137 7.63 -4.80 -6.82
N VAL A 138 7.07 -4.45 -7.98
CA VAL A 138 6.93 -5.36 -9.13
C VAL A 138 8.16 -5.29 -10.02
N ASP A 139 8.69 -6.45 -10.40
CA ASP A 139 9.74 -6.60 -11.40
C ASP A 139 9.12 -7.08 -12.73
N THR A 140 9.08 -6.18 -13.71
CA THR A 140 8.53 -6.45 -15.06
C THR A 140 9.49 -7.23 -15.97
N LYS A 141 10.74 -7.42 -15.55
CA LYS A 141 11.70 -8.27 -16.27
C LYS A 141 11.55 -9.73 -15.86
N GLU A 142 11.46 -9.99 -14.56
CA GLU A 142 11.37 -11.35 -14.01
C GLU A 142 9.92 -11.83 -13.82
N GLY A 143 8.93 -10.93 -13.81
CA GLY A 143 7.52 -11.27 -13.63
C GLY A 143 7.16 -11.67 -12.20
N CYS A 144 7.81 -11.04 -11.21
CA CYS A 144 7.59 -11.29 -9.80
C CYS A 144 7.28 -10.00 -9.04
N ILE A 145 6.88 -10.16 -7.78
CA ILE A 145 6.70 -9.06 -6.82
C ILE A 145 7.61 -9.32 -5.62
N TYR A 146 8.23 -8.26 -5.12
CA TYR A 146 8.95 -8.22 -3.86
C TYR A 146 8.06 -7.53 -2.83
N PRO A 147 7.40 -8.28 -1.92
CA PRO A 147 6.57 -7.70 -0.87
C PRO A 147 7.48 -7.12 0.22
N TYR A 148 7.90 -5.88 0.05
CA TYR A 148 8.91 -5.25 0.90
C TYR A 148 8.23 -4.52 2.06
N GLY A 149 8.19 -5.18 3.23
CA GLY A 149 7.63 -4.62 4.46
C GLY A 149 8.67 -4.47 5.57
N THR A 150 8.26 -4.78 6.80
CA THR A 150 9.12 -4.74 8.00
C THR A 150 9.78 -6.07 8.32
N GLU A 151 9.30 -7.17 7.74
CA GLU A 151 9.87 -8.51 7.88
C GLU A 151 10.76 -8.85 6.67
N PHE A 152 12.02 -9.19 6.93
CA PHE A 152 13.00 -9.52 5.89
C PHE A 152 13.41 -11.00 5.96
N ASP A 153 13.52 -11.64 4.79
CA ASP A 153 13.96 -13.02 4.64
C ASP A 153 15.49 -13.17 4.80
N LYS A 154 16.24 -12.08 4.61
CA LYS A 154 17.70 -12.04 4.67
C LYS A 154 18.19 -10.95 5.61
N SER A 155 19.32 -11.19 6.28
CA SER A 155 19.96 -10.18 7.11
C SER A 155 20.61 -9.09 6.26
N ALA A 156 20.75 -7.88 6.82
CA ALA A 156 21.34 -6.74 6.11
C ALA A 156 22.77 -7.02 5.60
N ASP A 157 23.54 -7.86 6.30
CA ASP A 157 24.91 -8.22 5.90
C ASP A 157 24.95 -9.14 4.67
N GLU A 158 23.86 -9.84 4.36
CA GLU A 158 23.75 -10.76 3.22
C GLU A 158 23.26 -10.06 1.94
N VAL A 159 22.71 -8.86 2.07
CA VAL A 159 22.07 -8.12 0.98
C VAL A 159 23.03 -7.05 0.45
N PRO A 160 23.48 -7.13 -0.81
CA PRO A 160 24.28 -6.08 -1.40
C PRO A 160 23.54 -4.74 -1.37
N HIS A 161 24.25 -3.66 -1.03
CA HIS A 161 23.67 -2.31 -0.96
C HIS A 161 23.07 -1.85 -2.30
N ASP A 162 23.60 -2.33 -3.43
CA ASP A 162 23.07 -2.05 -4.76
C ASP A 162 21.88 -2.94 -5.15
N GLN A 163 21.45 -3.85 -4.25
CA GLN A 163 20.42 -4.87 -4.46
C GLN A 163 19.49 -5.03 -3.26
N GLN A 164 19.17 -3.94 -2.56
CA GLN A 164 18.38 -3.94 -1.31
C GLN A 164 17.03 -4.65 -1.41
N TRP A 165 16.37 -4.64 -2.58
CA TRP A 165 15.12 -5.39 -2.79
C TRP A 165 15.26 -6.90 -2.56
N ARG A 166 16.49 -7.45 -2.57
CA ARG A 166 16.76 -8.85 -2.26
C ARG A 166 16.70 -9.20 -0.77
N ALA A 167 16.47 -8.21 0.10
CA ALA A 167 16.17 -8.45 1.51
C ALA A 167 14.92 -9.31 1.72
N VAL A 168 13.99 -9.27 0.76
CA VAL A 168 12.83 -10.18 0.68
C VAL A 168 12.95 -11.10 -0.54
N ASP A 169 12.35 -12.27 -0.45
CA ASP A 169 12.27 -13.22 -1.55
C ASP A 169 11.19 -12.84 -2.56
N PRO A 170 11.47 -12.99 -3.87
CA PRO A 170 10.48 -12.71 -4.90
C PRO A 170 9.35 -13.74 -4.86
N VAL A 171 8.12 -13.26 -4.99
CA VAL A 171 6.91 -14.09 -5.06
C VAL A 171 6.32 -13.99 -6.47
N PRO A 172 5.79 -15.08 -7.05
CA PRO A 172 4.98 -14.98 -8.26
C PRO A 172 3.78 -14.05 -8.02
N ILE A 173 3.56 -13.07 -8.91
CA ILE A 173 2.58 -12.00 -8.70
C ILE A 173 1.20 -12.55 -8.35
N GLN A 174 0.69 -13.47 -9.16
CA GLN A 174 -0.61 -14.09 -8.93
C GLN A 174 -0.68 -14.82 -7.57
N ALA A 175 0.38 -15.53 -7.18
CA ALA A 175 0.41 -16.27 -5.92
C ALA A 175 0.40 -15.32 -4.70
N TYR A 176 1.06 -14.16 -4.80
CA TYR A 176 1.01 -13.13 -3.76
C TYR A 176 -0.41 -12.60 -3.56
N PHE A 177 -1.08 -12.20 -4.64
CA PHE A 177 -2.46 -11.71 -4.55
C PHE A 177 -3.41 -12.82 -4.09
N ASP A 178 -3.29 -14.05 -4.59
CA ASP A 178 -4.11 -15.18 -4.13
C ASP A 178 -3.96 -15.45 -2.62
N ASN A 179 -2.79 -15.17 -2.03
CA ASN A 179 -2.59 -15.22 -0.59
C ASN A 179 -3.36 -14.11 0.15
N ILE A 180 -3.30 -12.86 -0.34
CA ILE A 180 -4.12 -11.75 0.20
C ILE A 180 -5.61 -12.11 0.14
N TYR A 181 -6.07 -12.70 -0.96
CA TYR A 181 -7.44 -13.19 -1.10
C TYR A 181 -7.80 -14.23 -0.05
N ALA A 182 -6.90 -15.17 0.21
CA ALA A 182 -7.12 -16.21 1.20
C ALA A 182 -7.20 -15.61 2.61
N GLN A 183 -6.34 -14.65 2.95
CA GLN A 183 -6.38 -13.95 4.24
C GLN A 183 -7.69 -13.21 4.46
N ILE A 184 -8.19 -12.49 3.44
CA ILE A 184 -9.49 -11.81 3.53
C ILE A 184 -10.63 -12.82 3.59
N GLY A 185 -10.60 -13.87 2.77
CA GLY A 185 -11.62 -14.91 2.74
C GLY A 185 -11.69 -15.75 4.03
N ASN A 186 -10.55 -15.95 4.70
CA ASN A 186 -10.44 -16.64 5.99
C ASN A 186 -10.68 -15.71 7.18
N LEU A 187 -10.94 -14.42 6.95
CA LEU A 187 -11.12 -13.40 7.99
C LEU A 187 -9.88 -13.18 8.88
N GLU A 188 -8.70 -13.50 8.38
CA GLU A 188 -7.42 -13.14 9.00
C GLU A 188 -7.17 -11.63 8.88
N VAL A 189 -7.62 -11.05 7.76
CA VAL A 189 -7.67 -9.61 7.50
C VAL A 189 -9.09 -9.23 7.15
N VAL A 190 -9.68 -8.26 7.84
CA VAL A 190 -11.05 -7.81 7.59
C VAL A 190 -11.03 -6.35 7.16
N PRO A 191 -11.32 -6.04 5.88
CA PRO A 191 -11.55 -4.67 5.43
C PRO A 191 -12.76 -4.11 6.16
N ALA A 192 -12.54 -3.24 7.14
CA ALA A 192 -13.60 -2.62 7.92
C ALA A 192 -14.03 -1.31 7.26
N PRO A 193 -15.32 -1.13 6.92
CA PRO A 193 -15.83 0.15 6.44
C PRO A 193 -15.45 1.27 7.40
N ARG A 194 -15.15 2.45 6.86
CA ARG A 194 -14.80 3.63 7.65
C ARG A 194 -16.01 4.15 8.43
N SER A 195 -16.37 3.52 9.54
CA SER A 195 -17.44 4.03 10.42
C SER A 195 -16.91 5.06 11.43
N GLY A 196 -16.28 6.13 10.96
CA GLY A 196 -15.68 7.15 11.83
C GLY A 196 -14.43 6.65 12.57
N LYS A 197 -13.84 7.51 13.42
CA LYS A 197 -12.61 7.21 14.17
C LYS A 197 -12.84 6.04 15.13
N TRP A 198 -12.53 4.82 14.70
CA TRP A 198 -12.38 3.69 15.62
C TRP A 198 -10.97 3.70 16.16
N GLU A 199 -10.84 3.97 17.45
CA GLU A 199 -9.63 3.59 18.16
C GLU A 199 -9.62 2.07 18.28
N ALA A 200 -8.59 1.41 17.76
CA ALA A 200 -8.34 0.02 18.08
C ALA A 200 -8.19 -0.11 19.60
N ARG A 201 -9.17 -0.75 20.25
CA ARG A 201 -9.04 -1.14 21.66
C ARG A 201 -8.73 -2.62 21.71
N VAL A 202 -7.54 -2.94 22.21
CA VAL A 202 -7.29 -4.28 22.73
C VAL A 202 -8.26 -4.49 23.90
N VAL A 203 -9.24 -5.37 23.71
CA VAL A 203 -10.09 -5.80 24.81
C VAL A 203 -9.25 -6.77 25.63
N GLU A 204 -8.66 -6.28 26.72
CA GLU A 204 -8.11 -7.18 27.74
C GLU A 204 -9.27 -8.02 28.27
N GLU A 205 -9.20 -9.33 28.03
CA GLU A 205 -10.17 -10.30 28.50
C GLU A 205 -10.03 -10.39 30.03
N TYR A 206 -10.80 -9.57 30.76
CA TYR A 206 -10.98 -9.78 32.19
C TYR A 206 -11.79 -11.07 32.39
N THR A 207 -11.10 -12.19 32.58
CA THR A 207 -11.71 -13.38 33.16
C THR A 207 -12.17 -13.04 34.57
N GLU A 208 -13.49 -12.91 34.77
CA GLU A 208 -14.13 -12.85 36.08
C GLU A 208 -13.97 -14.20 36.80
N GLU A 209 -12.77 -14.46 37.34
CA GLU A 209 -12.61 -15.45 38.41
C GLU A 209 -11.91 -14.79 39.60
N GLY A 210 -12.67 -14.61 40.68
CA GLY A 210 -12.10 -14.33 42.00
C GLY A 210 -12.67 -13.13 42.74
N GLN A 211 -13.98 -13.12 43.00
CA GLN A 211 -14.49 -12.39 44.17
C GLN A 211 -13.76 -12.89 45.43
N VAL A 212 -12.96 -12.02 46.06
CA VAL A 212 -12.72 -12.09 47.50
C VAL A 212 -13.25 -10.81 48.12
N SER A 213 -14.39 -11.00 48.80
CA SER A 213 -15.07 -10.00 49.61
C SER A 213 -14.19 -9.54 50.78
N CYS A 214 -14.07 -8.23 50.95
CA CYS A 214 -13.96 -7.57 52.26
C CYS A 214 -14.57 -6.16 52.16
N PRO A 215 -15.47 -5.76 53.07
CA PRO A 215 -16.23 -4.52 52.95
C PRO A 215 -15.41 -3.28 53.36
N SER A 216 -15.62 -2.19 52.64
CA SER A 216 -15.05 -0.86 52.87
C SER A 216 -15.65 -0.14 54.10
N PRO A 217 -14.98 0.88 54.64
CA PRO A 217 -15.65 2.01 55.26
C PRO A 217 -15.44 3.29 54.44
N SER A 218 -16.56 3.74 53.84
CA SER A 218 -16.99 5.15 53.64
C SER A 218 -15.97 6.28 53.90
N SER A 219 -15.77 7.14 52.89
CA SER A 219 -16.17 8.55 53.03
C SER A 219 -16.50 9.20 51.68
N ARG A 220 -17.57 10.00 51.72
CA ARG A 220 -18.05 10.91 50.69
C ARG A 220 -17.03 12.00 50.35
N ASP A 221 -17.31 12.66 49.21
CA ASP A 221 -16.94 14.02 48.78
C ASP A 221 -16.10 14.00 47.48
N HIS A 222 -16.26 14.88 46.48
CA HIS A 222 -17.23 15.88 46.07
C HIS A 222 -16.72 16.41 44.70
N VAL A 223 -17.59 17.06 43.91
CA VAL A 223 -17.27 18.04 42.84
C VAL A 223 -16.90 17.54 41.42
N LYS A 224 -17.39 18.36 40.48
CA LYS A 224 -17.65 18.18 39.05
C LYS A 224 -16.52 18.75 38.13
N PRO A 225 -16.75 19.15 36.85
CA PRO A 225 -15.93 18.77 35.70
C PRO A 225 -15.04 19.90 35.16
N VAL A 226 -14.10 19.57 34.28
CA VAL A 226 -13.37 20.49 33.37
C VAL A 226 -12.97 19.61 32.17
N GLY A 227 -13.17 19.90 30.89
CA GLY A 227 -13.34 21.17 30.18
C GLY A 227 -12.20 21.32 29.16
N ILE A 228 -12.48 20.99 27.88
CA ILE A 228 -11.95 21.57 26.62
C ILE A 228 -10.41 21.60 26.42
N PHE A 229 -9.89 20.93 25.38
CA PHE A 229 -9.65 21.47 24.01
C PHE A 229 -9.56 20.31 23.02
#